data_AF-A0A538DQZ8-F1
#
_entry.id   AF-A0A538DQZ8-F1
#
_cell.length_a   1.000
_cell.length_b   1.000
_cell.length_c   1.000
_cell.angle_alpha   90.00
_cell.angle_beta   90.00
_cell.angle_gamma   90.00
#
_symmetry.space_group_name_H-M   'P 1'
#
loop_
_entity.id
_entity.type
_entity.pdbx_description
1 polymer ?
#
loop_
_entity_poly.entity_id
_entity_poly.type
_entity_poly.pdbx_seq_one_letter_code
_entity_poly.pdbx_strand_id
1 'polypeptide(L)' 'MRRALFVFAGGGDLHRDPGLDDPAVLELAGDLDTPARRASLQEALASVEGSERLRSDPDLAWRAYACSLLAEAIGEE' A
#
# COMPACT_ATOMS: atom_id res chain seq x y z
N MET A 1 -6.60 8.17 0.84
CA MET A 1 -7.16 7.57 -0.40
C MET A 1 -7.48 8.61 -1.47
N ARG A 2 -8.42 9.56 -1.26
CA ARG A 2 -8.79 10.55 -2.30
C ARG A 2 -7.59 11.35 -2.85
N ARG A 3 -6.63 11.77 -2.01
CA ARG A 3 -5.40 12.44 -2.47
C ARG A 3 -4.45 11.52 -3.26
N ALA A 4 -4.17 10.32 -2.76
CA ALA A 4 -3.34 9.34 -3.46
C ALA A 4 -3.89 8.98 -4.86
N LEU A 5 -5.21 8.85 -4.99
CA LEU A 5 -5.87 8.66 -6.30
C LEU A 5 -5.65 9.87 -7.23
N PHE A 6 -5.73 11.10 -6.72
CA PHE A 6 -5.41 12.29 -7.51
C PHE A 6 -3.94 12.35 -7.95
N VAL A 7 -3.01 11.94 -7.09
CA VAL A 7 -1.59 11.86 -7.44
C VAL A 7 -1.33 10.77 -8.48
N PHE A 8 -2.02 9.63 -8.37
CA PHE A 8 -1.95 8.57 -9.37
C PHE A 8 -2.52 9.03 -10.72
N ALA A 9 -3.69 9.68 -10.72
CA ALA A 9 -4.32 10.27 -11.89
C ALA A 9 -3.45 11.34 -12.58
N GLY A 10 -2.65 12.08 -11.80
CA GLY A 10 -1.71 13.07 -12.31
C GLY A 10 -0.49 12.46 -13.03
N GLY A 11 -0.23 11.16 -12.85
CA GLY A 11 0.93 10.45 -13.40
C GLY A 11 0.69 9.72 -14.72
N GLY A 12 -0.51 9.77 -15.30
CA GLY A 12 -0.84 9.12 -16.57
C GLY A 12 -2.05 8.19 -16.47
N ASP A 13 -1.98 7.03 -17.14
CA ASP A 13 -3.08 6.06 -17.23
C ASP A 13 -3.49 5.52 -15.86
N LEU A 14 -4.77 5.73 -15.52
CA LEU A 14 -5.40 5.26 -14.29
C LEU A 14 -5.57 3.75 -14.27
N HIS A 15 -5.57 3.08 -15.42
CA HIS A 15 -5.80 1.63 -15.52
C HIS A 15 -4.52 0.80 -15.39
N ARG A 16 -3.38 1.41 -15.07
CA ARG A 16 -2.13 0.65 -14.84
C ARG A 16 -2.07 0.13 -13.41
N ASP A 17 -1.44 -1.03 -13.22
CA ASP A 17 -1.14 -1.52 -11.87
C ASP A 17 -0.10 -0.59 -11.19
N PRO A 18 -0.34 -0.18 -9.93
CA PRO A 18 0.61 0.61 -9.17
C PRO A 18 1.84 -0.22 -8.77
N GLY A 19 3.03 0.36 -8.90
CA GLY A 19 4.27 -0.21 -8.39
C GLY A 19 4.54 0.18 -6.93
N LEU A 20 5.28 -0.64 -6.19
CA LEU A 20 5.60 -0.38 -4.77
C LEU A 20 6.32 0.95 -4.53
N ASP A 21 7.13 1.41 -5.49
CA ASP A 21 7.91 2.66 -5.44
C ASP A 21 7.17 3.84 -6.08
N ASP A 22 5.93 3.64 -6.53
CA ASP A 22 5.19 4.73 -7.18
C ASP A 22 4.91 5.87 -6.19
N PRO A 23 5.02 7.14 -6.62
CA PRO A 23 4.77 8.30 -5.76
C PRO A 23 3.42 8.26 -5.03
N ALA A 24 2.37 7.77 -5.71
CA ALA A 24 1.04 7.63 -5.13
C ALA A 24 1.00 6.57 -4.01
N VAL A 25 1.75 5.47 -4.15
CA VAL A 25 1.86 4.43 -3.12
C VAL A 25 2.64 4.96 -1.92
N LEU A 26 3.73 5.69 -2.16
CA LEU A 26 4.53 6.29 -1.08
C LEU A 26 3.74 7.37 -0.31
N GLU A 27 2.99 8.23 -1.00
CA GLU A 27 2.12 9.22 -0.34
C GLU A 27 1.00 8.53 0.45
N LEU A 28 0.35 7.51 -0.12
CA LEU A 28 -0.67 6.74 0.59
C LEU A 28 -0.09 6.01 1.82
N ALA A 29 1.09 5.42 1.70
CA ALA A 29 1.78 4.78 2.80
C ALA A 29 2.06 5.78 3.93
N GLY A 30 2.50 7.00 3.59
CA GLY A 30 2.70 8.09 4.56
C GLY A 30 1.39 8.56 5.21
N ASP A 31 0.33 8.76 4.43
CA ASP A 31 -0.99 9.17 4.91
C ASP A 31 -1.60 8.16 5.90
N LEU A 32 -1.33 6.87 5.71
CA LEU A 32 -1.86 5.80 6.54
C LEU A 32 -0.96 5.48 7.75
N ASP A 33 0.26 6.02 7.80
CA ASP A 33 1.29 5.62 8.77
C ASP A 33 0.91 6.05 10.19
N THR A 34 0.33 5.11 10.92
CA THR A 34 0.00 5.24 12.32
C THR A 34 0.49 4.00 13.07
N PRO A 35 0.96 4.14 14.32
CA PRO A 35 1.44 3.00 15.11
C PRO A 35 0.39 1.87 15.23
N ALA A 36 -0.88 2.24 15.38
CA ALA A 36 -1.99 1.30 15.48
C ALA A 36 -2.13 0.45 14.21
N ARG A 37 -2.16 1.08 13.02
CA ARG A 37 -2.29 0.36 11.76
C ARG A 37 -1.05 -0.49 11.44
N ARG A 38 0.15 0.01 11.76
CA ARG A 38 1.38 -0.79 11.62
C ARG A 38 1.35 -2.04 12.48
N ALA A 39 0.91 -1.93 13.73
CA ALA A 39 0.75 -3.08 14.61
C ALA A 39 -0.27 -4.09 14.06
N SER A 40 -1.44 -3.61 13.60
CA SER A 40 -2.46 -4.46 12.98
C SER A 40 -1.95 -5.19 11.73
N LEU A 41 -1.16 -4.54 10.88
CA LEU A 41 -0.56 -5.21 9.71
C LEU A 41 0.41 -6.31 10.13
N GLN A 42 1.27 -6.06 11.12
CA GLN A 42 2.24 -7.06 11.58
C GLN A 42 1.55 -8.27 12.22
N GLU A 43 0.49 -8.05 13.00
CA GLU A 43 -0.34 -9.11 13.56
C GLU A 43 -1.02 -9.93 12.45
N ALA A 44 -1.61 -9.27 11.46
CA ALA A 44 -2.22 -9.94 10.31
C ALA A 44 -1.18 -10.78 9.55
N LEU A 45 -0.01 -10.24 9.26
CA LEU A 45 1.07 -10.97 8.57
C LEU A 45 1.55 -12.18 9.38
N ALA A 46 1.57 -12.10 10.71
CA ALA A 46 1.94 -13.24 11.56
C ALA A 46 0.98 -14.44 11.41
N SER A 47 -0.26 -14.21 10.96
CA SER A 47 -1.26 -15.25 10.70
C SER A 47 -1.20 -15.84 9.28
N VAL A 48 -0.42 -15.24 8.38
CA VAL A 48 -0.29 -15.64 6.97
C VAL A 48 0.96 -16.49 6.79
N GLU A 49 0.80 -17.73 6.34
CA GLU A 49 1.93 -18.58 5.94
C GLU A 49 2.65 -17.98 4.72
N GLY A 50 3.99 -17.99 4.73
CA GLY A 50 4.80 -17.43 3.63
C GLY A 50 5.08 -15.92 3.75
N SER A 51 4.64 -15.27 4.84
CA SER A 51 4.85 -13.85 5.09
C SER A 51 6.22 -13.49 5.67
N GLU A 52 7.13 -14.46 5.87
CA GLU A 52 8.42 -14.28 6.57
C GLU A 52 9.23 -13.12 5.99
N ARG A 53 9.22 -13.00 4.65
CA ARG A 53 9.93 -11.93 3.92
C ARG A 53 9.38 -10.54 4.27
N LEU A 54 8.06 -10.41 4.34
CA LEU A 54 7.37 -9.15 4.66
C LEU A 54 7.48 -8.83 6.15
N ARG A 55 7.43 -9.83 7.03
CA ARG A 55 7.66 -9.64 8.47
C ARG A 55 9.09 -9.21 8.79
N SER A 56 10.05 -9.62 7.96
CA SER A 56 11.46 -9.23 8.08
C SER A 56 11.75 -7.80 7.59
N ASP A 57 10.83 -7.21 6.82
CA ASP A 57 10.95 -5.85 6.28
C ASP A 57 9.60 -5.10 6.45
N PRO A 58 9.37 -4.50 7.64
CA PRO A 58 8.11 -3.83 7.95
C PRO A 58 7.77 -2.67 7.02
N ASP A 59 8.77 -1.99 6.44
CA ASP A 59 8.54 -0.88 5.51
C ASP A 59 8.14 -1.38 4.13
N LEU A 60 8.76 -2.46 3.64
CA LEU A 60 8.32 -3.13 2.41
C LEU A 60 6.89 -3.67 2.58
N ALA A 61 6.58 -4.30 3.71
CA ALA A 61 5.24 -4.77 4.03
C ALA A 61 4.21 -3.64 4.03
N TRP A 62 4.58 -2.49 4.61
CA TRP A 62 3.71 -1.31 4.66
C TRP A 62 3.43 -0.74 3.28
N ARG A 63 4.45 -0.64 2.43
CA ARG A 63 4.30 -0.18 1.04
C ARG A 63 3.49 -1.17 0.20
N ALA A 64 3.67 -2.48 0.38
CA ALA A 64 2.87 -3.51 -0.27
C ALA A 64 1.38 -3.40 0.10
N TYR A 65 1.08 -3.15 1.38
CA TYR A 65 -0.29 -2.90 1.84
C TYR A 65 -0.89 -1.63 1.23
N ALA A 66 -0.15 -0.52 1.19
CA ALA A 66 -0.62 0.70 0.52
C ALA A 66 -0.85 0.48 -0.99
N CYS A 67 0.03 -0.28 -1.63
CA CYS A 67 -0.08 -0.63 -3.05
C CYS A 67 -1.32 -1.46 -3.35
N SER A 68 -1.65 -2.45 -2.52
CA SER A 68 -2.86 -3.26 -2.72
C SER A 68 -4.14 -2.43 -2.55
N LEU A 69 -4.19 -1.57 -1.53
CA LEU A 69 -5.33 -0.65 -1.34
C LEU A 69 -5.51 0.31 -2.51
N LEU A 70 -4.41 0.77 -3.11
CA LEU A 70 -4.48 1.62 -4.29
C LEU A 70 -4.97 0.83 -5.51
N ALA A 71 -4.48 -0.38 -5.73
CA ALA A 71 -4.92 -1.26 -6.80
C ALA A 71 -6.41 -1.63 -6.70
N GLU A 72 -6.88 -1.97 -5.49
CA GLU A 72 -8.31 -2.22 -5.23
C GLU A 72 -9.16 -0.99 -5.57
N ALA A 73 -8.73 0.20 -5.14
CA ALA A 73 -9.44 1.45 -5.42
C ALA A 73 -9.50 1.82 -6.91
N ILE A 74 -8.51 1.38 -7.70
CA ILE A 74 -8.46 1.55 -9.16
C ILE A 74 -9.33 0.51 -9.86
N GLY A 75 -9.36 -0.74 -9.37
CA GLY A 75 -10.12 -1.84 -9.96
C GLY A 75 -11.62 -1.83 -9.66
N GLU A 76 -12.08 -1.02 -8.70
CA GLU A 76 -13.49 -0.86 -8.30
C GLU A 76 -14.34 0.02 -9.25
N GLU A 77 -13.91 0.22 -10.50
CA GLU A 77 -14.66 0.97 -11.54
C GLU A 77 -15.86 0.21 -12.15
#